data_AF-A0AAW9DRQ4-F1
#
_entry.id   AF-A0AAW9DRQ4-F1
#
_cell.length_a   1.000
_cell.length_b   1.000
_cell.length_c   1.000
_cell.angle_alpha   90.00
_cell.angle_beta   90.00
_cell.angle_gamma   90.00
#
_symmetry.space_group_name_H-M   'P 1'
#
loop_
_entity.id
_entity.type
_entity.pdbx_description
1 polymer ?
#
loop_
_entity_poly.entity_id
_entity_poly.type
_entity_poly.pdbx_seq_one_letter_code
_entity_poly.pdbx_strand_id
1 'polypeptide(L)'
;MSDRKKGVVPDAIKIIRQNSPSMPSDLETLLDKIEGSTENGKELRDIIEKLADADPDRAVRLLRACYEAGRLCDGFKHMVAAEKAMPQRLQDLRDALKLIDHFIVETDAPPSHPLAARVALEPGEADYLRTAISRIAGMVEARGRIAAQTPTRLGATRTAKTDNAEYTAAIGWLAEAVERITGRPHLAKTAHLAELLFPDEVDIGRVRHARRTRNRDWRGI
;
A
#
# COMPACT_ATOMS: atom_id res chain seq x y z
N MET A 1 -32.11 -18.61 17.92
CA MET A 1 -31.29 -18.09 16.80
C MET A 1 -30.27 -17.03 17.27
N SER A 2 -29.69 -17.15 18.48
CA SER A 2 -28.83 -16.08 19.05
C SER A 2 -27.34 -16.42 19.18
N ASP A 3 -26.94 -17.68 18.96
CA ASP A 3 -25.55 -18.12 19.24
C ASP A 3 -24.60 -18.11 18.04
N ARG A 4 -25.09 -17.96 16.80
CA ARG A 4 -24.21 -17.91 15.61
C ARG A 4 -23.47 -16.58 15.43
N LYS A 5 -23.94 -15.49 16.04
CA LYS A 5 -23.36 -14.15 15.82
C LYS A 5 -22.05 -13.89 16.57
N LYS A 6 -21.81 -14.61 17.67
CA LYS A 6 -20.60 -14.39 18.50
C LYS A 6 -19.29 -14.87 17.86
N GLY A 7 -19.32 -15.70 16.82
CA GLY A 7 -18.11 -16.30 16.22
C GLY A 7 -17.55 -15.59 14.99
N VAL A 8 -18.32 -14.70 14.37
CA VAL A 8 -18.02 -14.16 13.04
C VAL A 8 -16.77 -13.27 13.01
N VAL A 9 -16.63 -12.38 13.99
CA VAL A 9 -15.44 -11.53 14.14
C VAL A 9 -14.20 -12.39 14.44
N PRO A 10 -14.21 -13.29 15.44
CA PRO A 10 -13.14 -14.28 15.66
C PRO A 10 -12.74 -15.10 14.43
N ASP A 11 -13.70 -15.55 13.63
CA ASP A 11 -13.44 -16.36 12.43
C ASP A 11 -12.80 -15.54 11.29
N ALA A 12 -13.31 -14.33 11.04
CA ALA A 12 -12.68 -13.40 10.09
C ALA A 12 -11.24 -13.06 10.51
N ILE A 13 -10.99 -12.91 11.81
CA ILE A 13 -9.67 -12.68 12.39
C ILE A 13 -8.74 -13.88 12.17
N LYS A 14 -9.24 -15.10 12.40
CA LYS A 14 -8.48 -16.33 12.14
C LYS A 14 -8.06 -16.41 10.67
N ILE A 15 -8.97 -16.09 9.75
CA ILE A 15 -8.71 -16.04 8.30
C ILE A 15 -7.66 -14.97 7.98
N ILE A 16 -7.75 -13.79 8.59
CA ILE A 16 -6.77 -12.71 8.42
C ILE A 16 -5.38 -13.15 8.91
N ARG A 17 -5.28 -13.76 10.10
CA ARG A 17 -4.03 -14.27 10.67
C ARG A 17 -3.40 -15.34 9.79
N GLN A 18 -4.19 -16.29 9.29
CA GLN A 18 -3.71 -17.37 8.42
C GLN A 18 -3.16 -16.84 7.09
N ASN A 19 -3.78 -15.80 6.53
CA ASN A 19 -3.36 -15.21 5.26
C ASN A 19 -2.30 -14.11 5.41
N SER A 20 -1.93 -13.72 6.63
CA SER A 20 -0.96 -12.68 6.90
C SER A 20 -0.23 -12.98 8.23
N PRO A 21 0.62 -14.03 8.26
CA PRO A 21 1.29 -14.51 9.47
C PRO A 21 2.26 -13.49 10.09
N SER A 22 2.60 -12.42 9.36
CA SER A 22 3.39 -11.29 9.85
C SER A 22 2.54 -10.18 10.48
N MET A 23 1.26 -10.40 10.80
CA MET A 23 0.44 -9.37 11.42
C MET A 23 0.92 -9.08 12.86
N PRO A 24 1.37 -7.85 13.16
CA PRO A 24 1.87 -7.43 14.47
C PRO A 24 0.74 -7.12 15.45
N SER A 25 1.13 -6.87 16.71
CA SER A 25 0.32 -6.47 17.87
C SER A 25 -0.79 -5.45 17.60
N ASP A 26 -0.65 -4.63 16.56
CA ASP A 26 -1.59 -3.55 16.23
C ASP A 26 -2.96 -4.05 15.76
N LEU A 27 -3.03 -5.30 15.25
CA LEU A 27 -4.33 -5.93 15.01
C LEU A 27 -5.04 -6.21 16.33
N GLU A 28 -4.35 -6.71 17.36
CA GLU A 28 -4.94 -6.93 18.69
C GLU A 28 -5.43 -5.61 19.30
N THR A 29 -4.67 -4.51 19.15
CA THR A 29 -5.12 -3.18 19.58
C THR A 29 -6.40 -2.74 18.85
N LEU A 30 -6.52 -3.03 17.55
CA LEU A 30 -7.75 -2.77 16.80
C LEU A 30 -8.91 -3.64 17.32
N LEU A 31 -8.63 -4.88 17.70
CA LEU A 31 -9.61 -5.79 18.27
C LEU A 31 -10.07 -5.33 19.64
N ASP A 32 -9.15 -4.95 20.53
CA ASP A 32 -9.48 -4.38 21.84
C ASP A 32 -10.35 -3.13 21.70
N LYS A 33 -10.12 -2.31 20.66
CA LYS A 33 -10.95 -1.15 20.35
C LYS A 33 -12.36 -1.55 19.86
N ILE A 34 -12.46 -2.59 19.02
CA ILE A 34 -13.74 -3.11 18.50
C ILE A 34 -14.54 -3.82 19.60
N GLU A 35 -13.88 -4.58 20.45
CA GLU A 35 -14.47 -5.30 21.58
C GLU A 35 -14.74 -4.40 22.78
N GLY A 36 -14.00 -3.29 22.87
CA GLY A 36 -14.25 -2.22 23.83
C GLY A 36 -15.66 -1.67 23.72
N SER A 37 -16.27 -1.32 24.86
CA SER A 37 -17.67 -0.89 24.94
C SER A 37 -17.94 0.54 24.43
N THR A 38 -17.09 1.06 23.53
CA THR A 38 -17.35 2.35 22.87
C THR A 38 -18.52 2.21 21.89
N GLU A 39 -19.28 3.27 21.69
CA GLU A 39 -20.41 3.26 20.75
C GLU A 39 -19.92 2.97 19.31
N ASN A 40 -18.79 3.56 18.92
CA ASN A 40 -18.15 3.33 17.62
C ASN A 40 -17.65 1.88 17.45
N GLY A 41 -17.11 1.26 18.51
CA GLY A 41 -16.68 -0.14 18.49
C GLY A 41 -17.85 -1.10 18.28
N LYS A 42 -18.97 -0.88 18.98
CA LYS A 42 -20.21 -1.66 18.79
C LYS A 42 -20.76 -1.52 17.38
N GLU A 43 -20.80 -0.30 16.84
CA GLU A 43 -21.30 -0.09 15.48
C GLU A 43 -20.42 -0.77 14.43
N LEU A 44 -19.09 -0.72 14.59
CA LEU A 44 -18.19 -1.43 13.69
C LEU A 44 -18.41 -2.94 13.76
N ARG A 45 -18.55 -3.50 14.96
CA ARG A 45 -18.89 -4.91 15.15
C ARG A 45 -20.18 -5.27 14.40
N ASP A 46 -21.23 -4.48 14.57
CA ASP A 46 -22.51 -4.67 13.88
C ASP A 46 -22.36 -4.64 12.34
N ILE A 47 -21.52 -3.75 11.82
CA ILE A 47 -21.24 -3.66 10.38
C ILE A 47 -20.50 -4.91 9.89
N ILE A 48 -19.49 -5.37 10.65
CA ILE A 48 -18.71 -6.56 10.29
C ILE A 48 -19.61 -7.81 10.33
N GLU A 49 -20.42 -7.97 11.37
CA GLU A 49 -21.36 -9.09 11.50
C GLU A 49 -22.35 -9.09 10.34
N LYS A 50 -22.96 -7.94 10.01
CA LYS A 50 -23.88 -7.83 8.85
C LYS A 50 -23.19 -8.12 7.52
N LEU A 51 -21.95 -7.66 7.34
CA LEU A 51 -21.18 -7.92 6.12
C LEU A 51 -20.84 -9.40 5.99
N ALA A 52 -20.44 -10.04 7.08
CA ALA A 52 -20.08 -11.45 7.06
C ALA A 52 -21.29 -12.39 6.93
N ASP A 53 -22.45 -12.01 7.48
CA ASP A 53 -23.71 -12.72 7.24
C ASP A 53 -24.05 -12.76 5.73
N ALA A 54 -23.66 -11.72 4.98
CA ALA A 54 -23.86 -11.64 3.53
C ALA A 54 -22.70 -12.23 2.71
N ASP A 55 -21.46 -11.93 3.10
CA ASP A 55 -20.21 -12.28 2.41
C ASP A 55 -19.03 -12.16 3.40
N PRO A 56 -18.56 -13.28 3.98
CA PRO A 56 -17.43 -13.30 4.93
C PRO A 56 -16.15 -12.61 4.39
N ASP A 57 -15.90 -12.66 3.08
CA ASP A 57 -14.72 -12.05 2.49
C ASP A 57 -14.81 -10.52 2.53
N ARG A 58 -16.01 -9.93 2.47
CA ARG A 58 -16.18 -8.47 2.62
C ARG A 58 -15.84 -8.01 4.02
N ALA A 59 -16.24 -8.75 5.04
CA ALA A 59 -15.89 -8.46 6.43
C ALA A 59 -14.37 -8.50 6.64
N VAL A 60 -13.72 -9.55 6.11
CA VAL A 60 -12.25 -9.68 6.14
C VAL A 60 -11.56 -8.51 5.42
N ARG A 61 -12.04 -8.12 4.24
CA ARG A 61 -11.48 -6.98 3.49
C ARG A 61 -11.65 -5.66 4.24
N LEU A 62 -12.76 -5.46 4.95
CA LEU A 62 -12.98 -4.24 5.73
C LEU A 62 -12.03 -4.14 6.92
N LEU A 63 -11.88 -5.23 7.69
CA LEU A 63 -10.94 -5.29 8.80
C LEU A 63 -9.50 -5.06 8.33
N ARG A 64 -9.10 -5.67 7.21
CA ARG A 64 -7.79 -5.41 6.59
C ARG A 64 -7.62 -3.94 6.22
N ALA A 65 -8.64 -3.30 5.66
CA ALA A 65 -8.58 -1.88 5.31
C ALA A 65 -8.43 -0.97 6.54
N CYS A 66 -9.11 -1.28 7.65
CA CYS A 66 -8.93 -0.57 8.92
C CYS A 66 -7.49 -0.68 9.44
N TYR A 67 -6.95 -1.90 9.44
CA TYR A 67 -5.56 -2.15 9.83
C TYR A 67 -4.55 -1.42 8.94
N GLU A 68 -4.73 -1.48 7.62
CA GLU A 68 -3.88 -0.76 6.66
C GLU A 68 -3.96 0.76 6.84
N ALA A 69 -5.14 1.31 7.16
CA ALA A 69 -5.32 2.72 7.45
C ALA A 69 -4.55 3.14 8.72
N GLY A 70 -4.60 2.33 9.79
CA GLY A 70 -3.81 2.56 11.01
C GLY A 70 -2.31 2.60 10.71
N ARG A 71 -1.79 1.56 10.05
CA ARG A 71 -0.39 1.52 9.59
C ARG A 71 0.00 2.69 8.70
N LEU A 72 -0.92 3.11 7.84
CA LEU A 72 -0.67 4.24 6.96
C LEU A 72 -0.44 5.50 7.76
N CYS A 73 -1.25 5.73 8.79
CA CYS A 73 -1.15 6.86 9.69
C CYS A 73 0.19 6.85 10.44
N ASP A 74 0.50 5.74 11.11
CA ASP A 74 1.71 5.62 11.95
C ASP A 74 3.00 5.69 11.12
N GLY A 75 3.00 5.02 9.95
CA GLY A 75 4.15 4.94 9.06
C GLY A 75 4.26 6.08 8.07
N PHE A 76 3.32 7.04 8.07
CA PHE A 76 3.16 8.03 6.98
C PHE A 76 4.46 8.73 6.63
N LYS A 77 5.13 9.33 7.62
CA LYS A 77 6.37 10.08 7.44
C LYS A 77 7.49 9.21 6.89
N HIS A 78 7.61 7.99 7.39
CA HIS A 78 8.62 7.03 6.94
C HIS A 78 8.36 6.59 5.49
N MET A 79 7.11 6.28 5.13
CA MET A 79 6.76 5.91 3.75
C MET A 79 7.00 7.06 2.78
N VAL A 80 6.60 8.30 3.14
CA VAL A 80 6.87 9.48 2.31
C VAL A 80 8.38 9.71 2.14
N ALA A 81 9.16 9.57 3.21
CA ALA A 81 10.62 9.69 3.12
C ALA A 81 11.24 8.58 2.24
N ALA A 82 10.79 7.33 2.39
CA ALA A 82 11.25 6.20 1.59
C ALA A 82 10.93 6.39 0.10
N GLU A 83 9.72 6.85 -0.24
CA GLU A 83 9.34 7.14 -1.62
C GLU A 83 10.10 8.36 -2.18
N LYS A 84 10.41 9.37 -1.35
CA LYS A 84 11.28 10.49 -1.75
C LYS A 84 12.73 10.09 -1.99
N ALA A 85 13.23 9.06 -1.31
CA ALA A 85 14.57 8.52 -1.53
C ALA A 85 14.62 7.56 -2.74
N MET A 86 13.47 7.10 -3.22
CA MET A 86 13.38 6.13 -4.31
C MET A 86 14.00 6.60 -5.63
N PRO A 87 13.88 7.87 -6.07
CA PRO A 87 14.52 8.34 -7.30
C PRO A 87 16.04 8.10 -7.32
N GLN A 88 16.72 8.38 -6.20
CA GLN A 88 18.16 8.12 -6.10
C GLN A 88 18.46 6.62 -6.18
N ARG A 89 17.76 5.81 -5.40
CA ARG A 89 17.94 4.34 -5.41
C ARG A 89 17.71 3.74 -6.80
N LEU A 90 16.72 4.25 -7.53
CA LEU A 90 16.45 3.81 -8.90
C LEU A 90 17.50 4.31 -9.89
N GLN A 91 18.09 5.48 -9.65
CA GLN A 91 19.21 5.96 -10.45
C GLN A 91 20.43 5.08 -10.27
N ASP A 92 20.78 4.72 -9.03
CA ASP A 92 21.88 3.80 -8.74
C ASP A 92 21.69 2.45 -9.45
N LEU A 93 20.46 1.92 -9.48
CA LEU A 93 20.13 0.70 -10.22
C LEU A 93 20.25 0.86 -11.73
N ARG A 94 19.82 2.00 -12.30
CA ARG A 94 19.99 2.25 -13.74
C ARG A 94 21.46 2.29 -14.13
N ASP A 95 22.29 2.92 -13.31
CA ASP A 95 23.72 3.03 -13.60
C ASP A 95 24.42 1.68 -13.43
N ALA A 96 24.02 0.86 -12.45
CA ALA A 96 24.48 -0.52 -12.35
C ALA A 96 24.10 -1.37 -13.58
N LEU A 97 22.87 -1.22 -14.11
CA LEU A 97 22.46 -1.94 -15.33
C LEU A 97 23.27 -1.51 -16.55
N LYS A 98 23.62 -0.22 -16.69
CA LYS A 98 24.50 0.26 -17.77
C LYS A 98 25.90 -0.34 -17.68
N LEU A 99 26.44 -0.50 -16.46
CA LEU A 99 27.74 -1.14 -16.27
C LEU A 99 27.73 -2.61 -16.71
N ILE A 100 26.65 -3.34 -16.41
CA ILE A 100 26.50 -4.73 -16.86
C ILE A 100 26.36 -4.80 -18.38
N ASP A 101 25.55 -3.93 -18.99
CA ASP A 101 25.41 -3.86 -20.45
C ASP A 101 26.75 -3.56 -21.13
N HIS A 102 27.51 -2.61 -20.59
CA HIS A 102 28.86 -2.29 -21.07
C HIS A 102 29.81 -3.48 -20.95
N PHE A 103 29.80 -4.18 -19.81
CA PHE A 103 30.61 -5.38 -19.61
C PHE A 103 30.29 -6.48 -20.65
N ILE A 104 29.00 -6.67 -20.97
CA ILE A 104 28.60 -7.62 -22.03
C ILE A 104 29.19 -7.20 -23.38
N VAL A 105 29.10 -5.91 -23.73
CA VAL A 105 29.67 -5.37 -24.97
C VAL A 105 31.20 -5.56 -25.02
N GLU A 106 31.91 -5.30 -23.92
CA GLU A 106 33.36 -5.51 -23.84
C GLU A 106 33.75 -6.99 -23.98
N THR A 107 32.97 -7.90 -23.40
CA THR A 107 33.22 -9.35 -23.48
C THR A 107 32.93 -9.91 -24.88
N ASP A 108 31.99 -9.29 -25.59
CA ASP A 108 31.61 -9.65 -26.95
C ASP A 108 32.59 -9.06 -28.00
N ALA A 109 33.27 -7.97 -27.64
CA ALA A 109 34.27 -7.33 -28.50
C ALA A 109 35.49 -8.25 -28.74
N PRO A 110 36.08 -8.22 -29.95
CA PRO A 110 37.34 -8.91 -30.20
C PRO A 110 38.46 -8.28 -29.34
N PRO A 111 39.39 -9.09 -28.81
CA PRO A 111 40.49 -8.55 -28.03
C PRO A 111 41.33 -7.60 -28.87
N SER A 112 41.79 -6.52 -28.26
CA SER A 112 42.67 -5.54 -28.90
C SER A 112 44.04 -6.12 -29.30
N HIS A 113 44.41 -7.26 -28.71
CA HIS A 113 45.68 -7.93 -28.96
C HIS A 113 45.46 -9.44 -29.26
N PRO A 114 46.10 -9.99 -30.31
CA PRO A 114 45.87 -11.38 -30.75
C PRO A 114 46.32 -12.46 -29.76
N LEU A 115 47.16 -12.11 -28.77
CA LEU A 115 47.59 -13.02 -27.70
C LEU A 115 46.78 -12.92 -26.40
N ALA A 116 45.74 -12.08 -26.34
CA ALA A 116 44.92 -11.98 -25.14
C ALA A 116 43.97 -13.18 -25.00
N ALA A 117 43.88 -13.75 -23.80
CA ALA A 117 42.90 -14.78 -23.49
C ALA A 117 41.48 -14.18 -23.50
N ARG A 118 40.53 -14.89 -24.11
CA ARG A 118 39.13 -14.47 -24.18
C ARG A 118 38.24 -15.41 -23.38
N VAL A 119 37.44 -14.85 -22.49
CA VAL A 119 36.21 -15.49 -22.02
C VAL A 119 35.11 -15.02 -22.95
N ALA A 120 34.55 -15.93 -23.74
CA ALA A 120 33.43 -15.63 -24.62
C ALA A 120 32.16 -16.19 -24.00
N LEU A 121 31.09 -15.41 -24.08
CA LEU A 121 29.74 -15.93 -23.85
C LEU A 121 29.38 -16.91 -24.96
N GLU A 122 28.56 -17.91 -24.65
CA GLU A 122 28.03 -18.81 -25.66
C GLU A 122 27.12 -18.06 -26.65
N PRO A 123 26.96 -18.56 -27.88
CA PRO A 123 26.04 -17.97 -28.85
C PRO A 123 24.64 -17.80 -28.27
N GLY A 124 24.13 -16.56 -28.23
CA GLY A 124 22.80 -16.22 -27.72
C GLY A 124 22.74 -15.89 -26.22
N GLU A 125 23.79 -16.18 -25.43
CA GLU A 125 23.83 -15.78 -24.01
C GLU A 125 23.87 -14.26 -23.86
N ALA A 126 24.65 -13.56 -24.70
CA ALA A 126 24.72 -12.11 -24.71
C ALA A 126 23.33 -11.48 -24.96
N ASP A 127 22.56 -12.03 -25.90
CA ASP A 127 21.22 -11.56 -26.22
C ASP A 127 20.20 -11.86 -25.13
N TYR A 128 20.32 -13.03 -24.48
CA TYR A 128 19.54 -13.37 -23.30
C TYR A 128 19.80 -12.38 -22.16
N LEU A 129 21.07 -12.09 -21.86
CA LEU A 129 21.45 -11.14 -20.81
C LEU A 129 20.96 -9.73 -21.13
N ARG A 130 21.12 -9.26 -22.37
CA ARG A 130 20.58 -7.95 -22.81
C ARG A 130 19.06 -7.89 -22.67
N THR A 131 18.35 -8.96 -23.00
CA THR A 131 16.89 -9.06 -22.81
C THR A 131 16.51 -9.00 -21.33
N ALA A 132 17.25 -9.70 -20.46
CA ALA A 132 17.04 -9.67 -19.02
C ALA A 132 17.29 -8.26 -18.45
N ILE A 133 18.38 -7.60 -18.85
CA ILE A 133 18.70 -6.22 -18.47
C ILE A 133 17.58 -5.27 -18.90
N SER A 134 17.10 -5.38 -20.14
CA SER A 134 15.99 -4.56 -20.66
C SER A 134 14.70 -4.73 -19.83
N ARG A 135 14.36 -5.96 -19.45
CA ARG A 135 13.21 -6.23 -18.57
C ARG A 135 13.38 -5.60 -17.20
N ILE A 136 14.55 -5.74 -16.59
CA ILE A 136 14.83 -5.14 -15.27
C ILE A 136 14.80 -3.61 -15.38
N ALA A 137 15.36 -3.02 -16.42
CA ALA A 137 15.29 -1.58 -16.68
C ALA A 137 13.83 -1.10 -16.78
N GLY A 138 12.99 -1.82 -17.51
CA GLY A 138 11.54 -1.55 -17.58
C GLY A 138 10.84 -1.63 -16.21
N MET A 139 11.23 -2.58 -15.35
CA MET A 139 10.73 -2.66 -13.97
C MET A 139 11.19 -1.47 -13.12
N VAL A 140 12.45 -1.04 -13.24
CA VAL A 140 13.00 0.14 -12.56
C VAL A 140 12.25 1.40 -12.97
N GLU A 141 11.97 1.57 -14.26
CA GLU A 141 11.17 2.68 -14.78
C GLU A 141 9.72 2.66 -14.28
N ALA A 142 9.08 1.49 -14.30
CA ALA A 142 7.74 1.32 -13.74
C ALA A 142 7.72 1.69 -12.25
N ARG A 143 8.70 1.25 -11.46
CA ARG A 143 8.81 1.62 -10.05
C ARG A 143 9.06 3.10 -9.85
N GLY A 144 9.84 3.74 -10.73
CA GLY A 144 10.05 5.19 -10.73
C GLY A 144 8.77 5.98 -10.96
N ARG A 145 7.95 5.57 -11.93
CA ARG A 145 6.63 6.17 -12.16
C ARG A 145 5.71 6.01 -10.96
N ILE A 146 5.67 4.81 -10.36
CA ILE A 146 4.88 4.57 -9.14
C ILE A 146 5.38 5.47 -8.02
N ALA A 147 6.68 5.52 -7.77
CA ALA A 147 7.25 6.30 -6.67
C ALA A 147 7.04 7.81 -6.81
N ALA A 148 7.08 8.34 -8.04
CA ALA A 148 6.74 9.73 -8.30
C ALA A 148 5.26 10.04 -7.97
N GLN A 149 4.37 9.07 -8.15
CA GLN A 149 2.94 9.22 -7.89
C GLN A 149 2.53 8.90 -6.44
N THR A 150 3.29 8.05 -5.72
CA THR A 150 2.93 7.58 -4.37
C THR A 150 2.71 8.74 -3.39
N PRO A 151 3.59 9.76 -3.27
CA PRO A 151 3.34 10.87 -2.34
C PRO A 151 2.02 11.58 -2.60
N THR A 152 1.67 11.84 -3.86
CA THR A 152 0.40 12.44 -4.23
C THR A 152 -0.79 11.53 -3.90
N ARG A 153 -0.68 10.22 -4.15
CA ARG A 153 -1.70 9.22 -3.78
C ARG A 153 -1.90 9.11 -2.26
N LEU A 154 -0.84 9.34 -1.51
CA LEU A 154 -0.88 9.43 -0.06
C LEU A 154 -1.40 10.79 0.43
N GLY A 155 -1.73 11.73 -0.45
CA GLY A 155 -2.17 13.07 -0.05
C GLY A 155 -1.05 13.96 0.48
N ALA A 156 0.22 13.51 0.40
CA ALA A 156 1.42 14.26 0.75
C ALA A 156 1.75 15.30 -0.34
N THR A 157 0.83 16.24 -0.58
CA THR A 157 1.01 17.33 -1.54
C THR A 157 1.90 18.45 -0.95
N ARG A 158 2.38 19.36 -1.78
CA ARG A 158 3.21 20.51 -1.35
C ARG A 158 2.53 21.39 -0.28
N THR A 159 1.20 21.34 -0.21
CA THR A 159 0.34 21.99 0.80
C THR A 159 0.05 21.12 2.03
N ALA A 160 0.37 19.81 2.02
CA ALA A 160 0.24 18.90 3.17
C ALA A 160 1.30 19.14 4.26
N LYS A 161 1.87 20.35 4.32
CA LYS A 161 2.58 20.88 5.50
C LYS A 161 1.62 21.13 6.68
N THR A 162 0.32 20.95 6.49
CA THR A 162 -0.67 21.02 7.55
C THR A 162 -0.47 19.87 8.52
N ASP A 163 -0.45 20.18 9.81
CA ASP A 163 -0.65 19.19 10.87
C ASP A 163 -1.83 18.28 10.46
N ASN A 164 -1.66 16.95 10.53
CA ASN A 164 -2.65 15.91 10.20
C ASN A 164 -2.73 15.41 8.75
N ALA A 165 -1.66 15.53 7.95
CA ALA A 165 -1.58 14.91 6.63
C ALA A 165 -1.71 13.37 6.68
N GLU A 166 -1.11 12.75 7.70
CA GLU A 166 -1.18 11.32 8.00
C GLU A 166 -2.62 10.84 8.21
N TYR A 167 -3.40 11.56 9.02
CA TYR A 167 -4.81 11.25 9.27
C TYR A 167 -5.64 11.44 8.01
N THR A 168 -5.39 12.52 7.26
CA THR A 168 -6.10 12.77 6.00
C THR A 168 -5.84 11.65 4.99
N ALA A 169 -4.61 11.17 4.90
CA ALA A 169 -4.24 10.04 4.05
C ALA A 169 -4.96 8.75 4.47
N ALA A 170 -4.95 8.46 5.77
CA ALA A 170 -5.51 7.24 6.34
C ALA A 170 -7.04 7.21 6.24
N ILE A 171 -7.71 8.33 6.53
CA ILE A 171 -9.15 8.51 6.34
C ILE A 171 -9.51 8.37 4.86
N GLY A 172 -8.70 8.93 3.95
CA GLY A 172 -8.89 8.82 2.51
C GLY A 172 -8.78 7.38 2.01
N TRP A 173 -7.79 6.63 2.53
CA TRP A 173 -7.62 5.19 2.27
C TRP A 173 -8.84 4.40 2.72
N LEU A 174 -9.28 4.63 3.96
CA LEU A 174 -10.42 3.95 4.56
C LEU A 174 -11.72 4.24 3.79
N ALA A 175 -11.95 5.50 3.40
CA ALA A 175 -13.12 5.90 2.61
C ALA A 175 -13.18 5.19 1.26
N GLU A 176 -12.03 5.10 0.56
CA GLU A 176 -11.95 4.39 -0.72
C GLU A 176 -12.20 2.89 -0.56
N ALA A 177 -11.64 2.28 0.49
CA ALA A 177 -11.84 0.86 0.77
C ALA A 177 -13.30 0.54 1.09
N VAL A 178 -13.95 1.35 1.94
CA VAL A 178 -15.38 1.21 2.26
C VAL A 178 -16.22 1.28 0.98
N GLU A 179 -15.97 2.27 0.12
CA GLU A 179 -16.67 2.40 -1.16
C GLU A 179 -16.48 1.18 -2.05
N ARG A 180 -15.25 0.66 -2.16
CA ARG A 180 -14.93 -0.51 -2.98
C ARG A 180 -15.60 -1.79 -2.49
N ILE A 181 -15.65 -1.99 -1.17
CA ILE A 181 -16.19 -3.21 -0.55
C ILE A 181 -17.71 -3.23 -0.56
N THR A 182 -18.33 -2.09 -0.31
CA THR A 182 -19.79 -1.97 -0.14
C THR A 182 -20.51 -1.47 -1.40
N GLY A 183 -19.76 -0.97 -2.38
CA GLY A 183 -20.28 -0.31 -3.58
C GLY A 183 -20.79 1.12 -3.34
N ARG A 184 -20.70 1.65 -2.12
CA ARG A 184 -21.17 3.01 -1.75
C ARG A 184 -20.24 3.67 -0.73
N PRO A 185 -20.09 5.00 -0.74
CA PRO A 185 -19.09 5.68 0.09
C PRO A 185 -19.35 5.66 1.60
N HIS A 186 -20.59 5.39 2.04
CA HIS A 186 -21.00 5.30 3.46
C HIS A 186 -20.30 6.27 4.42
N LEU A 187 -20.32 7.56 4.11
CA LEU A 187 -19.48 8.57 4.76
C LEU A 187 -19.60 8.63 6.29
N ALA A 188 -20.81 8.45 6.85
CA ALA A 188 -21.02 8.43 8.29
C ALA A 188 -20.34 7.22 8.96
N LYS A 189 -20.49 6.03 8.38
CA LYS A 189 -19.82 4.82 8.86
C LYS A 189 -18.31 4.93 8.75
N THR A 190 -17.82 5.50 7.66
CA THR A 190 -16.39 5.78 7.47
C THR A 190 -15.85 6.76 8.52
N ALA A 191 -16.65 7.74 8.93
CA ALA A 191 -16.32 8.66 10.02
C ALA A 191 -16.17 7.91 11.35
N HIS A 192 -17.18 7.12 11.75
CA HIS A 192 -17.12 6.34 12.99
C HIS A 192 -15.96 5.32 13.00
N LEU A 193 -15.69 4.70 11.85
CA LEU A 193 -14.53 3.84 11.65
C LEU A 193 -13.21 4.59 11.87
N ALA A 194 -13.10 5.80 11.35
CA ALA A 194 -11.91 6.61 11.49
C ALA A 194 -11.72 7.09 12.93
N GLU A 195 -12.78 7.49 13.64
CA GLU A 195 -12.71 7.84 15.08
C GLU A 195 -12.28 6.69 15.97
N LEU A 196 -12.61 5.45 15.60
CA LEU A 196 -12.10 4.29 16.33
C LEU A 196 -10.59 4.13 16.17
N LEU A 197 -10.09 4.42 14.96
CA LEU A 197 -8.69 4.24 14.61
C LEU A 197 -7.81 5.38 15.11
N PHE A 198 -8.30 6.61 15.05
CA PHE A 198 -7.53 7.83 15.26
C PHE A 198 -8.04 8.61 16.49
N PRO A 199 -7.17 9.34 17.21
CA PRO A 199 -7.53 10.00 18.47
C PRO A 199 -8.44 11.23 18.31
N ASP A 200 -8.57 11.78 17.10
CA ASP A 200 -9.39 12.96 16.84
C ASP A 200 -10.83 12.61 16.45
N GLU A 201 -11.76 13.51 16.73
CA GLU A 201 -13.10 13.48 16.14
C GLU A 201 -13.02 13.58 14.61
N VAL A 202 -13.78 12.71 13.93
CA VAL A 202 -13.79 12.61 12.46
C VAL A 202 -15.22 12.72 11.99
N ASP A 203 -15.60 13.93 11.59
CA ASP A 203 -16.89 14.18 11.00
C ASP A 203 -16.97 13.77 9.51
N ILE A 204 -18.19 13.76 8.97
CA ILE A 204 -18.48 13.51 7.55
C ILE A 204 -17.73 14.51 6.65
N GLY A 205 -17.52 15.74 7.12
CA GLY A 205 -16.79 16.80 6.41
C GLY A 205 -15.34 16.41 6.15
N ARG A 206 -14.65 15.90 7.17
CA ARG A 206 -13.26 15.42 7.15
C ARG A 206 -13.11 14.21 6.24
N VAL A 207 -14.06 13.26 6.28
CA VAL A 207 -14.10 12.13 5.33
C VAL A 207 -14.24 12.61 3.89
N ARG A 208 -15.17 13.54 3.61
CA ARG A 208 -15.35 14.12 2.27
C ARG A 208 -14.11 14.89 1.81
N HIS A 209 -13.44 15.59 2.71
CA HIS A 209 -12.22 16.30 2.41
C HIS A 209 -11.10 15.33 2.05
N ALA A 210 -10.80 14.35 2.90
CA ALA A 210 -9.79 13.33 2.69
C ALA A 210 -9.98 12.57 1.37
N ARG A 211 -11.23 12.15 1.09
CA ARG A 211 -11.58 11.49 -0.18
C ARG A 211 -11.34 12.38 -1.39
N ARG A 212 -11.71 13.67 -1.32
CA ARG A 212 -11.46 14.65 -2.40
C ARG A 212 -9.97 14.88 -2.61
N THR A 213 -9.18 14.98 -1.55
CA THR A 213 -7.73 15.15 -1.63
C THR A 213 -7.06 13.98 -2.35
N ARG A 214 -7.52 12.75 -2.08
CA ARG A 214 -7.04 11.54 -2.74
C ARG A 214 -7.52 11.40 -4.19
N ASN A 215 -8.73 11.87 -4.49
CA ASN A 215 -9.33 11.82 -5.82
C ASN A 215 -8.98 13.03 -6.72
N ARG A 216 -8.35 14.08 -6.19
CA ARG A 216 -7.88 15.24 -6.96
C ARG A 216 -6.72 14.81 -7.86
N ASP A 217 -7.11 14.32 -9.02
CA ASP A 217 -6.36 14.07 -10.24
C ASP A 217 -4.88 13.73 -10.12
N TRP A 218 -4.61 12.43 -10.02
CA TRP A 218 -3.38 11.82 -10.52
C TRP A 218 -3.47 11.47 -12.02
N ARG A 219 -4.65 11.61 -12.65
CA ARG A 219 -4.87 11.33 -14.09
C ARG A 219 -4.56 12.51 -15.00
N GLY A 220 -4.29 13.69 -14.43
CA GLY A 220 -3.92 14.91 -15.15
C GLY A 220 -2.41 15.22 -15.14
N ILE A 221 -1.55 14.28 -14.73
CA ILE A 221 -0.08 14.38 -14.74
C ILE A 221 0.50 13.23 -15.56
#